data_AF-A0A7S0E930-F1
#
_entry.id   AF-A0A7S0E930-F1
#
_cell.length_a   1.000
_cell.length_b   1.000
_cell.length_c   1.000
_cell.angle_alpha   90.00
_cell.angle_beta   90.00
_cell.angle_gamma   90.00
#
_symmetry.space_group_name_H-M   'P 1'
#
loop_
_entity.id
_entity.type
_entity.pdbx_description
1 polymer ?
#
loop_
_entity_poly.entity_id
_entity_poly.type
_entity_poly.pdbx_seq_one_letter_code
_entity_poly.pdbx_strand_id
1 'polypeptide(L)'
;ATVLCTLGGATPEEVVYTGTKGTLRILRPAHAPSRLHLSVAAGRQASEDQTLEFPLPPKPAEALPFNYPGSEGFVYEARAVHAALRAGKTELDEWTHAESVTTQAI
;
A
#
# COMPACT_ATOMS: atom_id res chain seq x y z
N ALA A 1 -4.59 15.30 -5.67
CA ALA A 1 -4.67 14.51 -4.42
C ALA A 1 -4.38 15.44 -3.25
N THR A 2 -4.87 15.13 -2.06
CA THR A 2 -4.56 15.88 -0.83
C THR A 2 -3.94 14.93 0.17
N VAL A 3 -2.87 15.37 0.84
CA VAL A 3 -2.17 14.58 1.86
C VAL A 3 -2.22 15.34 3.17
N LEU A 4 -2.64 14.66 4.23
CA LEU A 4 -2.50 15.14 5.61
C LEU A 4 -1.44 14.29 6.29
N CYS A 5 -0.32 14.92 6.67
CA CYS A 5 0.74 14.30 7.44
C CYS A 5 1.05 15.16 8.66
N THR A 6 1.17 14.53 9.83
CA THR A 6 1.56 15.20 11.07
C THR A 6 2.31 14.23 11.96
N LEU A 7 3.31 14.75 12.67
CA LEU A 7 4.03 14.03 13.72
C LEU A 7 3.42 14.27 15.12
N GLY A 8 2.53 15.25 15.24
CA GLY A 8 2.01 15.73 16.53
C GLY A 8 0.56 15.32 16.84
N GLY A 9 -0.11 14.61 15.94
CA GLY A 9 -1.50 14.19 16.13
C GLY A 9 -1.81 12.87 15.44
N ALA A 10 -2.72 12.09 16.03
CA ALA A 10 -3.24 10.90 15.38
C ALA A 10 -4.11 11.29 14.18
N THR A 11 -3.91 10.61 13.05
CA THR A 11 -4.78 10.72 11.88
C THR A 11 -5.52 9.39 11.67
N PRO A 12 -6.55 9.35 10.82
CA PRO A 12 -7.14 8.07 10.41
C PRO A 12 -6.13 7.11 9.78
N GLU A 13 -5.04 7.63 9.18
CA GLU A 13 -3.97 6.85 8.56
C GLU A 13 -4.46 5.94 7.41
N GLU A 14 -5.30 6.50 6.55
CA GLU A 14 -5.95 5.81 5.43
C GLU A 14 -5.67 6.53 4.11
N VAL A 15 -5.74 5.79 3.00
CA VAL A 15 -5.74 6.36 1.65
C VAL A 15 -7.08 6.05 1.00
N VAL A 16 -7.74 7.08 0.45
CA VAL A 16 -9.08 6.97 -0.14
C VAL A 16 -9.02 7.41 -1.60
N TYR A 17 -9.43 6.51 -2.50
CA TYR A 17 -9.66 6.79 -3.91
C TYR A 17 -11.16 6.80 -4.15
N THR A 18 -11.72 7.94 -4.56
CA THR A 18 -13.13 8.05 -4.93
C THR A 18 -13.25 8.25 -6.42
N GLY A 19 -14.04 7.39 -7.07
CA GLY A 19 -14.37 7.47 -8.48
C GLY A 19 -15.87 7.52 -8.72
N THR A 20 -16.25 7.53 -9.99
CA THR A 20 -17.68 7.61 -10.40
C THR A 20 -18.47 6.34 -10.06
N LYS A 21 -17.79 5.21 -9.85
CA LYS A 21 -18.40 3.90 -9.57
C LYS A 21 -18.34 3.50 -8.09
N GLY A 22 -17.75 4.33 -7.23
CA GLY A 22 -17.56 3.96 -5.83
C GLY A 22 -16.25 4.47 -5.23
N THR A 23 -15.86 3.85 -4.12
CA THR A 23 -14.69 4.25 -3.33
C THR A 23 -13.84 3.04 -2.97
N LEU A 24 -12.53 3.17 -3.14
CA LEU A 24 -11.53 2.25 -2.63
C LEU A 24 -10.81 2.90 -1.45
N ARG A 25 -10.78 2.22 -0.31
CA ARG A 25 -10.10 2.68 0.90
C ARG A 25 -9.02 1.69 1.31
N ILE A 26 -7.78 2.13 1.34
CA ILE A 26 -6.67 1.42 1.98
C ILE A 26 -6.79 1.70 3.49
N LEU A 27 -7.01 0.64 4.27
CA LEU A 27 -7.22 0.75 5.70
C LEU A 27 -5.88 0.93 6.43
N ARG A 28 -5.95 1.49 7.64
CA ARG A 28 -4.77 1.72 8.47
C ARG A 28 -4.00 0.43 8.84
N PRO A 29 -2.66 0.47 8.90
CA PRO A 29 -1.81 1.60 8.52
C PRO A 29 -1.61 1.66 6.99
N ALA A 30 -1.93 2.79 6.35
CA ALA A 30 -1.88 2.88 4.89
C ALA A 30 -0.47 2.81 4.28
N HIS A 31 0.58 3.04 5.08
CA HIS A 31 1.98 2.89 4.66
C HIS A 31 2.48 1.44 4.69
N ALA A 32 1.74 0.53 5.34
CA ALA A 32 2.01 -0.90 5.37
C ALA A 32 0.68 -1.69 5.40
N PRO A 33 -0.16 -1.56 4.35
CA PRO A 33 -1.53 -2.02 4.41
C PRO A 33 -1.64 -3.54 4.24
N SER A 34 -2.55 -4.15 5.01
CA SER A 34 -2.92 -5.57 4.88
C SER A 34 -4.38 -5.78 4.50
N ARG A 35 -5.15 -4.70 4.41
CA ARG A 35 -6.58 -4.74 4.09
C ARG A 35 -6.99 -3.50 3.32
N LEU A 36 -7.92 -3.69 2.41
CA LEU A 36 -8.58 -2.61 1.69
C LEU A 36 -10.09 -2.88 1.67
N HIS A 37 -10.86 -1.80 1.63
CA HIS A 37 -12.31 -1.83 1.53
C HIS A 37 -12.73 -1.20 0.20
N LEU A 38 -13.38 -1.98 -0.64
CA LEU A 38 -13.95 -1.56 -1.90
C LEU A 38 -15.46 -1.42 -1.74
N SER A 39 -15.99 -0.24 -2.02
CA SER A 39 -17.41 0.04 -2.05
C SER A 39 -17.81 0.40 -3.47
N VAL A 40 -18.65 -0.40 -4.11
CA VAL A 40 -19.12 -0.20 -5.50
C VAL A 40 -20.57 0.25 -5.46
N ALA A 41 -20.89 1.35 -6.14
CA ALA A 41 -22.26 1.87 -6.18
C ALA A 41 -23.19 0.91 -6.95
N ALA A 42 -24.18 0.37 -6.26
CA ALA A 42 -25.26 -0.46 -6.82
C ALA A 42 -26.53 0.37 -7.12
N GLY A 43 -26.56 1.63 -6.68
CA GLY A 43 -27.64 2.58 -6.92
C GLY A 43 -27.38 3.90 -6.20
N ARG A 44 -28.36 4.81 -6.17
CA ARG A 44 -28.20 6.15 -5.56
C ARG A 44 -27.96 6.11 -4.04
N GLN A 45 -28.42 5.06 -3.36
CA GLN A 45 -28.35 4.89 -1.90
C GLN A 45 -27.83 3.50 -1.50
N ALA A 46 -27.32 2.72 -2.45
CA ALA A 46 -26.88 1.35 -2.20
C ALA A 46 -25.47 1.15 -2.74
N SER A 47 -24.64 0.46 -1.96
CA SER A 47 -23.33 -0.02 -2.37
C SER A 47 -23.20 -1.51 -2.08
N GLU A 48 -22.39 -2.17 -2.89
CA GLU A 48 -21.84 -3.48 -2.59
C GLU A 48 -20.44 -3.28 -2.03
N ASP A 49 -20.24 -3.75 -0.80
CA ASP A 49 -19.02 -3.53 -0.06
C ASP A 49 -18.23 -4.84 0.06
N GLN A 50 -16.94 -4.79 -0.21
CA GLN A 50 -16.03 -5.91 -0.13
C GLN A 50 -14.76 -5.51 0.62
N THR A 51 -14.37 -6.33 1.59
CA THR A 51 -13.04 -6.23 2.21
C THR A 51 -12.12 -7.24 1.53
N LEU A 52 -11.01 -6.76 0.96
CA LEU A 52 -9.95 -7.61 0.46
C LEU A 52 -8.81 -7.62 1.46
N GLU A 53 -8.31 -8.81 1.75
CA GLU A 53 -7.18 -9.02 2.65
C GLU A 53 -5.92 -9.34 1.85
N PHE A 54 -4.81 -8.77 2.29
CA PHE A 54 -3.48 -9.01 1.79
C PHE A 54 -2.58 -9.26 3.01
N PRO A 55 -2.56 -10.51 3.52
CA PRO A 55 -1.89 -10.81 4.77
C PRO A 55 -0.38 -10.56 4.67
N LEU A 56 0.21 -10.19 5.80
CA LEU A 56 1.66 -10.14 5.91
C LEU A 56 2.25 -11.55 5.77
N PRO A 57 3.45 -11.67 5.19
CA PRO A 57 4.11 -12.95 5.08
C PRO A 57 4.49 -13.47 6.48
N PRO A 58 4.59 -14.80 6.66
CA PRO A 58 4.92 -15.35 7.96
C PRO A 58 6.32 -14.92 8.40
N LYS A 59 6.45 -14.56 9.67
CA LYS A 59 7.75 -14.30 10.30
C LYS A 59 8.58 -15.59 10.35
N PRO A 60 9.87 -15.57 9.96
CA PRO A 60 10.76 -16.72 10.15
C PRO A 60 10.85 -17.12 11.62
N ALA A 61 10.89 -18.42 11.92
CA ALA A 61 10.85 -18.95 13.29
C ALA A 61 11.97 -18.39 14.19
N GLU A 62 13.16 -18.14 13.61
CA GLU A 62 14.34 -17.63 14.33
C GLU A 62 14.52 -16.11 14.19
N ALA A 63 13.56 -15.40 13.59
CA ALA A 63 13.70 -13.96 13.41
C ALA A 63 13.57 -13.22 14.74
N LEU A 64 14.49 -12.28 14.97
CA LEU A 64 14.34 -11.28 16.02
C LEU A 64 13.04 -10.48 15.83
N PRO A 65 12.48 -9.86 16.88
CA PRO A 65 11.38 -8.93 16.73
C PRO A 65 11.74 -7.79 15.77
N PHE A 66 10.81 -7.41 14.90
CA PHE A 66 10.98 -6.24 14.05
C PHE A 66 10.81 -4.96 14.88
N ASN A 67 11.60 -3.94 14.54
CA ASN A 67 11.51 -2.63 15.21
C ASN A 67 10.22 -1.86 14.86
N TYR A 68 9.69 -2.08 13.65
CA TYR A 68 8.51 -1.40 13.14
C TYR A 68 7.42 -2.42 12.80
N PRO A 69 6.13 -2.12 13.09
CA PRO A 69 5.01 -2.97 12.70
C PRO A 69 4.94 -3.15 11.18
N GLY A 70 4.66 -4.37 10.71
CA GLY A 70 4.48 -4.65 9.29
C GLY A 70 5.77 -4.85 8.48
N SER A 71 6.94 -4.80 9.13
CA SER A 71 8.24 -5.00 8.47
C SER A 71 8.41 -6.37 7.80
N GLU A 72 7.58 -7.36 8.13
CA GLU A 72 7.47 -8.62 7.37
C GLU A 72 7.22 -8.34 5.88
N GLY A 73 6.48 -7.28 5.56
CA GLY A 73 6.14 -6.85 4.21
C GLY A 73 7.34 -6.44 3.35
N PHE A 74 8.50 -6.12 3.93
CA PHE A 74 9.72 -5.81 3.16
C PHE A 74 10.18 -6.97 2.27
N VAL A 75 9.73 -8.20 2.54
CA VAL A 75 10.00 -9.33 1.62
C VAL A 75 9.40 -9.09 0.23
N TYR A 76 8.31 -8.33 0.11
CA TYR A 76 7.64 -8.08 -1.17
C TYR A 76 8.51 -7.23 -2.09
N GLU A 77 9.06 -6.12 -1.60
CA GLU A 77 10.01 -5.29 -2.36
C GLU A 77 11.33 -6.02 -2.63
N ALA A 78 11.85 -6.78 -1.66
CA ALA A 78 13.06 -7.57 -1.85
C ALA A 78 12.90 -8.61 -2.97
N ARG A 79 11.72 -9.26 -3.05
CA ARG A 79 11.39 -10.20 -4.14
C ARG A 79 11.25 -9.50 -5.48
N ALA A 80 10.63 -8.31 -5.53
CA ALA A 80 10.49 -7.54 -6.75
C ALA A 80 11.86 -7.14 -7.33
N VAL A 81 12.76 -6.63 -6.48
CA VAL A 81 14.15 -6.30 -6.86
C VAL A 81 14.89 -7.56 -7.34
N HIS A 82 14.79 -8.66 -6.61
CA HIS A 82 15.44 -9.91 -6.99
C HIS A 82 14.96 -10.41 -8.37
N ALA A 83 13.66 -10.33 -8.64
CA ALA A 83 13.09 -10.70 -9.94
C ALA A 83 13.58 -9.79 -11.07
N ALA A 84 13.62 -8.48 -10.85
CA ALA A 84 14.11 -7.50 -11.81
C ALA A 84 15.58 -7.75 -12.19
N LEU A 85 16.44 -7.96 -11.19
CA LEU A 85 17.86 -8.24 -11.41
C LEU A 85 18.07 -9.54 -12.19
N ARG A 86 17.30 -10.59 -11.89
CA ARG A 86 17.34 -11.85 -12.65
C ARG A 86 16.89 -11.70 -14.09
N ALA A 87 16.02 -10.74 -14.37
CA ALA A 87 15.58 -10.39 -15.71
C ALA A 87 16.53 -9.41 -16.43
N GLY A 88 17.65 -9.01 -15.79
CA GLY A 88 18.60 -8.06 -16.35
C GLY A 88 18.06 -6.61 -16.42
N LYS A 89 17.01 -6.30 -15.65
CA LYS A 89 16.47 -4.94 -15.57
C LYS A 89 17.29 -4.08 -14.61
N THR A 90 17.36 -2.78 -14.90
CA THR A 90 17.98 -1.77 -14.04
C THR A 90 16.97 -0.94 -13.26
N GLU A 91 15.67 -1.08 -13.55
CA GLU A 91 14.55 -0.47 -12.84
C GLU A 91 13.27 -1.33 -13.01
N LEU A 92 12.22 -1.02 -12.25
CA LEU A 92 10.91 -1.67 -12.37
C LEU A 92 9.99 -0.83 -13.26
N ASP A 93 9.08 -1.49 -13.99
CA ASP A 93 8.16 -0.79 -14.90
C ASP A 93 7.10 -0.02 -14.10
N GLU A 94 6.73 -0.53 -12.93
CA GLU A 94 5.77 0.05 -11.99
C GLU A 94 6.36 1.14 -11.09
N TRP A 95 7.70 1.24 -11.01
CA TRP A 95 8.42 2.20 -10.16
C TRP A 95 9.68 2.68 -10.87
N THR A 96 9.49 3.62 -11.80
CA THR A 96 10.58 4.11 -12.66
C THR A 96 11.46 5.12 -11.92
N HIS A 97 12.69 5.30 -12.41
CA HIS A 97 13.58 6.35 -11.90
C HIS A 97 12.97 7.74 -12.11
N ALA A 98 12.35 7.97 -13.28
CA ALA A 98 11.73 9.26 -13.60
C ALA A 98 10.59 9.63 -12.64
N GLU A 99 9.74 8.66 -12.30
CA GLU A 99 8.69 8.83 -11.29
C GLU A 99 9.26 9.09 -9.89
N SER A 100 10.31 8.35 -9.51
CA SER A 100 10.99 8.52 -8.22
C SER A 100 11.53 9.93 -8.04
N VAL A 101 12.17 10.48 -9.08
CA VAL A 101 12.67 11.87 -9.10
C VAL A 101 11.52 12.88 -9.05
N THR A 102 10.46 12.64 -9.81
CA THR A 102 9.28 13.52 -9.84
C THR A 102 8.61 13.61 -8.47
N THR A 103 8.51 12.48 -7.76
CA THR A 103 7.88 12.41 -6.43
C THR A 103 8.65 13.21 -5.37
N GLN A 104 9.98 13.31 -5.48
CA GLN A 104 10.80 14.11 -4.56
C GLN A 104 10.61 15.62 -4.73
N ALA A 105 10.07 16.06 -5.87
CA ALA A 105 9.86 17.47 -6.20
C ALA A 105 8.49 18.01 -5.74
N ILE A 106 7.63 17.15 -5.20
CA ILE A 106 6.28 17.47 -4.69
C ILE A 106 6.36 17.77 -3.19
#